data_AF-A0A2G5SEY3-F1
#
_entry.id   AF-A0A2G5SEY3-F1
#
_cell.length_a   1.000
_cell.length_b   1.000
_cell.length_c   1.000
_cell.angle_alpha   90.00
_cell.angle_beta   90.00
_cell.angle_gamma   90.00
#
_symmetry.space_group_name_H-M   'P 1'
#
loop_
_entity.id
_entity.type
_entity.pdbx_description
1 polymer ?
#
loop_
_entity_poly.entity_id
_entity_poly.type
_entity_poly.pdbx_seq_one_letter_code
_entity_poly.pdbx_strand_id
1 'polypeptide(L)'
;MEELIISYQCINVFLDTSKMWGVDFEFDTADFSGRLGDILKTREKPLKTRKFSMGSRSQMDIKKILSAIDTHSLKIIELLFPSEQHSIESKISIKFSFHIDKLSKTDQWKNAEQLISRDLTITTPIQEINILHFVNLEIIVKTISSEDVAYLRTVSCFLIQKYHFMTHSL
;
A
#
# COMPACT_ATOMS: atom_id res chain seq x y z
N MET A 1 -4.41 1.24 22.58
CA MET A 1 -4.31 0.52 21.29
C MET A 1 -3.22 1.22 20.50
N GLU A 2 -2.07 0.57 20.27
CA GLU A 2 -0.90 1.20 19.65
C GLU A 2 -1.02 1.16 18.13
N GLU A 3 -1.06 2.33 17.48
CA GLU A 3 -1.19 2.47 16.03
C GLU A 3 -0.05 3.33 15.50
N LEU A 4 0.54 2.92 14.37
CA LEU A 4 1.55 3.68 13.64
C LEU A 4 0.96 4.09 12.30
N ILE A 5 0.77 5.39 12.12
CA ILE A 5 0.28 5.98 10.87
C ILE A 5 1.41 6.84 10.30
N ILE A 6 1.88 6.50 9.11
CA ILE A 6 2.88 7.26 8.37
C ILE A 6 2.25 7.67 7.04
N SER A 7 1.62 8.84 7.06
CA SER A 7 1.16 9.51 5.86
C SER A 7 1.96 10.79 5.71
N TYR A 8 2.68 10.93 4.60
CA TYR A 8 3.34 12.17 4.25
C TYR A 8 3.05 12.47 2.79
N GLN A 9 2.91 13.75 2.48
CA GLN A 9 2.65 14.19 1.12
C GLN A 9 3.85 13.78 0.26
N CYS A 10 3.65 12.87 -0.70
CA CYS A 10 4.48 12.95 -1.90
C CYS A 10 4.02 14.21 -2.63
N ILE A 11 4.58 15.37 -2.27
CA ILE A 11 4.47 16.57 -3.08
C ILE A 11 5.29 16.31 -4.35
N ASN A 12 4.71 15.53 -5.24
CA ASN A 12 4.86 15.72 -6.67
C ASN A 12 3.52 16.23 -7.22
N VAL A 13 2.86 17.09 -6.44
CA VAL A 13 1.77 17.92 -6.94
C VAL A 13 2.48 19.08 -7.63
N PHE A 14 2.50 19.09 -8.97
CA PHE A 14 2.93 20.22 -9.80
C PHE A 14 4.43 20.60 -9.83
N LEU A 15 5.38 19.67 -10.05
CA LEU A 15 6.67 20.06 -10.68
C LEU A 15 6.54 20.24 -12.20
N ASP A 16 5.40 20.77 -12.67
CA ASP A 16 5.34 21.47 -13.96
C ASP A 16 5.47 22.99 -13.75
N THR A 17 5.28 23.50 -12.52
CA THR A 17 5.53 24.91 -12.16
C THR A 17 6.92 25.14 -11.56
N SER A 18 7.65 24.13 -11.08
CA SER A 18 9.04 24.31 -10.61
C SER A 18 10.04 24.55 -11.73
N LYS A 19 9.77 24.00 -12.94
CA LYS A 19 10.50 24.41 -14.16
C LYS A 19 10.32 25.89 -14.46
N MET A 20 9.29 26.54 -13.91
CA MET A 20 9.01 27.97 -14.10
C MET A 20 9.78 28.87 -13.12
N TRP A 21 10.33 28.33 -12.02
CA TRP A 21 11.05 29.11 -11.00
C TRP A 21 12.44 28.60 -10.64
N GLY A 22 12.93 27.54 -11.29
CA GLY A 22 14.33 27.09 -11.15
C GLY A 22 14.70 26.64 -9.74
N VAL A 23 13.73 26.17 -8.95
CA VAL A 23 13.97 25.65 -7.59
C VAL A 23 13.61 24.17 -7.56
N ASP A 24 14.63 23.33 -7.51
CA ASP A 24 14.52 21.90 -7.26
C ASP A 24 14.21 21.68 -5.77
N PHE A 25 12.94 21.77 -5.38
CA PHE A 25 12.49 21.20 -4.10
C PHE A 25 12.18 19.71 -4.33
N GLU A 26 13.24 18.93 -4.51
CA GLU A 26 13.17 17.47 -4.42
C GLU A 26 13.10 17.10 -2.93
N PHE A 27 11.92 17.22 -2.33
CA PHE A 27 11.67 16.59 -1.03
C PHE A 27 11.57 15.09 -1.28
N ASP A 28 12.73 14.43 -1.37
CA ASP A 28 12.81 13.02 -1.73
C ASP A 28 12.15 12.17 -0.64
N THR A 29 10.91 11.80 -0.88
CA THR A 29 10.13 10.92 -0.04
C THR A 29 10.81 9.57 0.25
N ALA A 30 11.77 9.16 -0.59
CA ALA A 30 12.63 8.00 -0.35
C ALA A 30 13.65 8.25 0.77
N ASP A 31 14.13 9.50 0.94
CA ASP A 31 15.04 9.89 2.03
C ASP A 31 14.34 9.71 3.39
N PHE A 32 13.10 10.18 3.52
CA PHE A 32 12.36 10.06 4.78
C PHE A 32 12.14 8.60 5.19
N SER A 33 11.56 7.78 4.31
CA SER A 33 11.30 6.37 4.60
C SER A 33 12.58 5.55 4.79
N GLY A 34 13.65 5.91 4.08
CA GLY A 34 15.00 5.38 4.29
C GLY A 34 15.47 5.63 5.71
N ARG A 35 15.56 6.90 6.10
CA ARG A 35 16.08 7.34 7.40
C ARG A 35 15.24 6.86 8.56
N LEU A 36 13.91 6.93 8.44
CA LEU A 36 13.01 6.41 9.46
C LEU A 36 13.17 4.90 9.61
N GLY A 37 13.24 4.17 8.49
CA GLY A 37 13.47 2.73 8.52
C GLY A 37 14.78 2.37 9.21
N ASP A 38 15.86 3.11 8.95
CA ASP A 38 17.15 2.88 9.57
C ASP A 38 17.13 3.21 11.08
N ILE A 39 16.48 4.31 11.49
CA ILE A 39 16.27 4.63 12.91
C ILE A 39 15.45 3.53 13.61
N LEU A 40 14.41 3.00 12.97
CA LEU A 40 13.59 1.94 13.58
C LEU A 40 14.37 0.63 13.72
N LYS A 41 15.27 0.32 12.79
CA LYS A 41 16.14 -0.87 12.88
C LYS A 41 17.19 -0.80 13.98
N THR A 42 17.61 0.39 14.42
CA THR A 42 18.59 0.51 15.51
C THR A 42 17.99 0.24 16.90
N ARG A 43 16.67 0.14 17.00
CA ARG A 43 15.99 -0.18 18.26
C ARG A 43 16.36 -1.58 18.72
N GLU A 44 16.64 -1.72 20.01
CA GLU A 44 16.88 -3.02 20.64
C GLU A 44 15.68 -3.98 20.53
N LYS A 45 14.46 -3.41 20.51
CA LYS A 45 13.22 -4.16 20.37
C LYS A 45 12.42 -3.65 19.17
N PRO A 46 11.85 -4.56 18.36
CA PRO A 46 10.93 -4.17 17.29
C PRO A 46 9.80 -3.30 17.82
N LEU A 47 9.30 -2.41 16.97
CA LEU A 47 8.21 -1.54 17.35
C LEU A 47 6.93 -2.37 17.52
N LYS A 48 6.38 -2.37 18.73
CA LYS A 48 5.06 -2.95 18.99
C LYS A 48 4.00 -2.03 18.42
N THR A 49 3.23 -2.54 17.46
CA THR A 49 2.22 -1.78 16.73
C THR A 49 1.12 -2.74 16.32
N ARG A 50 -0.13 -2.43 16.68
CA ARG A 50 -1.29 -3.23 16.29
C ARG A 50 -1.74 -2.95 14.86
N LYS A 51 -1.74 -1.68 14.47
CA LYS A 51 -2.15 -1.21 13.14
C LYS A 51 -1.05 -0.38 12.50
N PHE A 52 -0.67 -0.75 11.28
CA PHE A 52 0.29 -0.02 10.46
C PHE A 52 -0.42 0.55 9.23
N SER A 53 -0.37 1.87 9.06
CA SER A 53 -0.91 2.56 7.89
C SER A 53 0.18 3.37 7.20
N MET A 54 0.39 3.16 5.90
CA MET A 54 1.39 3.92 5.15
C MET A 54 1.02 4.13 3.69
N GLY A 55 1.24 5.35 3.19
CA GLY A 55 1.17 5.68 1.76
C GLY A 55 2.56 5.91 1.18
N SER A 56 2.89 5.20 0.09
CA SER A 56 4.12 5.43 -0.67
C SER A 56 3.93 4.97 -2.12
N ARG A 57 4.68 5.58 -3.05
CA ARG A 57 4.78 5.12 -4.44
C ARG A 57 5.65 3.87 -4.60
N SER A 58 6.42 3.49 -3.58
CA SER A 58 7.35 2.37 -3.62
C SER A 58 7.07 1.38 -2.50
N GLN A 59 6.82 0.12 -2.87
CA GLN A 59 6.72 -0.97 -1.89
C GLN A 59 8.00 -1.14 -1.06
N MET A 60 9.16 -0.71 -1.57
CA MET A 60 10.42 -0.80 -0.83
C MET A 60 10.44 0.13 0.37
N ASP A 61 9.81 1.29 0.28
CA ASP A 61 9.71 2.24 1.39
C ASP A 61 8.79 1.69 2.48
N ILE A 62 7.63 1.16 2.07
CA ILE A 62 6.71 0.47 2.98
C ILE A 62 7.41 -0.69 3.67
N LYS A 63 8.14 -1.52 2.91
CA LYS A 63 8.87 -2.68 3.42
C LYS A 63 9.91 -2.28 4.45
N LYS A 64 10.68 -1.20 4.24
CA LYS A 64 11.72 -0.73 5.19
C LYS A 64 11.13 -0.46 6.57
N ILE A 65 9.98 0.18 6.64
CA ILE A 65 9.28 0.48 7.90
C ILE A 65 8.62 -0.77 8.46
N LEU A 66 7.85 -1.50 7.63
CA LEU A 66 7.11 -2.69 8.03
C LEU A 66 8.02 -3.74 8.66
N SER A 67 9.23 -3.94 8.12
CA SER A 67 10.20 -4.91 8.66
C SER A 67 10.72 -4.59 10.07
N ALA A 68 10.56 -3.35 10.56
CA ALA A 68 10.95 -2.97 11.91
C ALA A 68 9.81 -3.10 12.95
N ILE A 69 8.62 -3.51 12.50
CA ILE A 69 7.46 -3.74 13.37
C ILE A 69 7.47 -5.18 13.90
N ASP A 70 7.12 -5.35 15.17
CA ASP A 70 6.95 -6.66 15.79
C ASP A 70 5.81 -7.43 15.12
N THR A 71 6.16 -8.55 14.49
CA THR A 71 5.27 -9.41 13.72
C THR A 71 4.08 -9.95 14.51
N HIS A 72 4.23 -10.21 15.81
CA HIS A 72 3.17 -10.81 16.62
C HIS A 72 2.16 -9.76 17.11
N SER A 73 2.62 -8.52 17.30
CA SER A 73 1.75 -7.40 17.67
C SER A 73 0.93 -6.87 16.49
N LEU A 74 1.43 -6.98 15.26
CA LEU A 74 0.79 -6.42 14.07
C LEU A 74 -0.40 -7.24 13.60
N LYS A 75 -1.57 -6.61 13.58
CA LYS A 75 -2.84 -7.21 13.16
C LYS A 75 -3.41 -6.62 11.88
N ILE A 76 -3.14 -5.36 11.61
CA ILE A 76 -3.77 -4.63 10.50
C ILE A 76 -2.70 -3.92 9.67
N ILE A 77 -2.69 -4.17 8.37
CA ILE A 77 -1.90 -3.42 7.37
C ILE A 77 -2.87 -2.61 6.52
N GLU A 78 -2.65 -1.31 6.44
CA GLU A 78 -3.43 -0.38 5.63
C GLU A 78 -2.50 0.37 4.65
N LEU A 79 -2.72 0.16 3.36
CA LEU A 79 -1.99 0.84 2.30
C LEU A 79 -2.78 2.08 1.86
N LEU A 80 -2.21 3.25 2.10
CA LEU A 80 -2.83 4.54 1.82
C LEU A 80 -2.42 5.07 0.44
N PHE A 81 -3.24 5.96 -0.13
CA PHE A 81 -2.85 6.71 -1.32
C PHE A 81 -1.65 7.65 -1.02
N PRO A 82 -0.64 7.74 -1.90
CA PRO A 82 0.59 8.49 -1.63
C PRO A 82 0.47 10.04 -1.74
N SER A 83 -0.71 10.64 -1.88
CA SER A 83 -0.89 12.10 -1.91
C SER A 83 -2.14 12.57 -1.16
N GLU A 84 -2.18 13.85 -0.79
CA GLU A 84 -3.32 14.45 -0.08
C GLU A 84 -4.63 14.40 -0.86
N GLN A 85 -5.70 14.15 -0.11
CA GLN A 85 -7.10 14.10 -0.51
C GLN A 85 -7.74 15.49 -0.68
N HIS A 86 -6.96 16.53 -0.97
CA HIS A 86 -7.51 17.89 -1.09
C HIS A 86 -7.51 18.38 -2.54
N SER A 87 -8.74 18.49 -3.05
CA SER A 87 -9.16 19.10 -4.32
C SER A 87 -8.83 18.20 -5.54
N ILE A 88 -9.73 17.85 -6.47
CA ILE A 88 -10.95 18.50 -6.97
C ILE A 88 -11.83 17.38 -7.55
N GLU A 89 -13.13 17.64 -7.56
CA GLU A 89 -14.32 17.01 -8.17
C GLU A 89 -14.18 16.19 -9.48
N SER A 90 -12.99 16.01 -10.04
CA SER A 90 -12.75 15.00 -11.05
C SER A 90 -12.64 13.62 -10.40
N LYS A 91 -13.76 12.88 -10.39
CA LYS A 91 -13.80 11.40 -10.35
C LYS A 91 -13.08 10.78 -11.57
N ILE A 92 -12.01 11.39 -12.07
CA ILE A 92 -11.06 10.69 -12.92
C ILE A 92 -10.36 9.76 -11.95
N SER A 93 -10.81 8.53 -12.00
CA SER A 93 -10.28 7.35 -11.35
C SER A 93 -8.81 7.15 -11.70
N ILE A 94 -7.93 8.04 -11.22
CA ILE A 94 -6.47 7.84 -11.26
C ILE A 94 -6.19 6.80 -10.18
N LYS A 95 -6.51 5.55 -10.52
CA LYS A 95 -6.19 4.40 -9.68
C LYS A 95 -4.70 4.16 -9.83
N PHE A 96 -3.98 4.34 -8.74
CA PHE A 96 -2.55 4.12 -8.72
C PHE A 96 -2.27 2.63 -8.76
N SER A 97 -1.54 2.18 -9.79
CA SER A 97 -1.12 0.79 -9.92
C SER A 97 0.02 0.50 -8.95
N PHE A 98 -0.09 -0.57 -8.16
CA PHE A 98 0.88 -0.88 -7.12
C PHE A 98 1.26 -2.37 -7.10
N HIS A 99 2.56 -2.64 -7.19
CA HIS A 99 3.12 -3.98 -7.06
C HIS A 99 3.52 -4.24 -5.61
N ILE A 100 3.19 -5.43 -5.10
CA ILE A 100 3.43 -5.82 -3.70
C ILE A 100 4.17 -7.16 -3.57
N ASP A 101 4.85 -7.64 -4.60
CA ASP A 101 5.54 -8.93 -4.66
C ASP A 101 6.71 -9.07 -3.65
N LYS A 102 7.29 -7.96 -3.19
CA LYS A 102 8.30 -7.95 -2.13
C LYS A 102 7.68 -7.76 -0.77
N LEU A 103 6.61 -6.98 -0.68
CA LEU A 103 5.88 -6.72 0.56
C LEU A 103 5.20 -7.99 1.08
N SER A 104 4.57 -8.76 0.18
CA SER A 104 3.88 -10.03 0.48
C SER A 104 4.77 -11.15 1.02
N LYS A 105 6.09 -10.96 0.95
CA LYS A 105 7.10 -11.93 1.43
C LYS A 105 7.54 -11.67 2.87
N THR A 106 7.18 -10.52 3.45
CA THR A 106 7.54 -10.17 4.83
C THR A 106 6.76 -11.02 5.83
N ASP A 107 7.35 -11.27 7.01
CA ASP A 107 6.66 -12.05 8.05
C ASP A 107 5.51 -11.26 8.66
N GLN A 108 5.64 -9.93 8.73
CA GLN A 108 4.57 -9.02 9.12
C GLN A 108 3.33 -9.17 8.23
N TRP A 109 3.53 -9.26 6.90
CA TRP A 109 2.42 -9.50 5.97
C TRP A 109 1.75 -10.86 6.21
N LYS A 110 2.54 -11.92 6.36
CA LYS A 110 2.05 -13.30 6.54
C LYS A 110 1.33 -13.55 7.87
N ASN A 111 1.58 -12.72 8.89
CA ASN A 111 0.99 -12.88 10.22
C ASN A 111 -0.11 -11.86 10.54
N ALA A 112 -0.23 -10.80 9.75
CA ALA A 112 -1.32 -9.83 9.90
C ALA A 112 -2.67 -10.50 9.59
N GLU A 113 -3.71 -10.05 10.29
CA GLU A 113 -5.07 -10.57 10.18
C GLU A 113 -5.88 -9.80 9.14
N GLN A 114 -5.54 -8.55 8.88
CA GLN A 114 -6.28 -7.69 7.96
C GLN A 114 -5.37 -6.93 7.00
N LEU A 115 -5.81 -6.84 5.75
CA LEU A 115 -5.23 -5.99 4.72
C LEU A 115 -6.31 -5.07 4.13
N ILE A 116 -6.04 -3.77 4.17
CA ILE A 116 -6.93 -2.72 3.67
C ILE A 116 -6.16 -1.86 2.65
N SER A 117 -6.71 -1.74 1.44
CA SER A 117 -6.18 -0.90 0.37
C SER A 117 -7.31 -0.45 -0.55
N ARG A 118 -7.86 0.74 -0.29
CA ARG A 118 -9.07 1.25 -0.96
C ARG A 118 -8.79 2.07 -2.21
N ASP A 119 -7.60 2.62 -2.34
CA ASP A 119 -7.27 3.59 -3.39
C ASP A 119 -6.16 3.11 -4.35
N LEU A 120 -5.53 1.96 -4.04
CA LEU A 120 -4.47 1.36 -4.85
C LEU A 120 -5.00 0.16 -5.63
N THR A 121 -4.75 0.13 -6.93
CA THR A 121 -4.99 -1.05 -7.75
C THR A 121 -3.77 -1.98 -7.69
N ILE A 122 -3.92 -3.09 -7.00
CA ILE A 122 -2.90 -4.13 -6.93
C ILE A 122 -2.79 -4.80 -8.30
N THR A 123 -1.57 -4.80 -8.85
CA THR A 123 -1.26 -5.39 -10.16
C THR A 123 -0.55 -6.73 -10.05
N THR A 124 -0.03 -7.09 -8.87
CA THR A 124 0.52 -8.43 -8.63
C THR A 124 -0.61 -9.47 -8.61
N PRO A 125 -0.44 -10.64 -9.27
CA PRO A 125 -1.44 -11.71 -9.24
C PRO A 125 -1.82 -12.12 -7.82
N ILE A 126 -3.12 -12.33 -7.59
CA ILE A 126 -3.62 -12.58 -6.23
C ILE A 126 -3.09 -13.88 -5.62
N GLN A 127 -2.76 -14.86 -6.46
CA GLN A 127 -2.17 -16.13 -6.06
C GLN A 127 -0.73 -15.97 -5.55
N GLU A 128 -0.04 -14.89 -5.95
CA GLU A 128 1.38 -14.66 -5.62
C GLU A 128 1.57 -13.82 -4.35
N ILE A 129 0.49 -13.24 -3.80
CA ILE A 129 0.57 -12.27 -2.70
C ILE A 129 0.15 -12.82 -1.34
N ASN A 130 -0.07 -14.14 -1.23
CA ASN A 130 -0.39 -14.83 0.02
C ASN A 130 -1.50 -14.09 0.80
N ILE A 131 -2.72 -14.09 0.28
CA ILE A 131 -3.84 -13.35 0.89
C ILE A 131 -4.84 -14.23 1.63
N LEU A 132 -4.70 -15.57 1.55
CA LEU A 132 -5.70 -16.49 2.08
C LEU A 132 -5.72 -16.56 3.62
N HIS A 133 -4.67 -16.09 4.29
CA HIS A 133 -4.62 -16.06 5.76
C HIS A 133 -5.32 -14.84 6.37
N PHE A 134 -5.62 -13.82 5.56
CA PHE A 134 -6.30 -12.63 6.06
C PHE A 134 -7.76 -12.96 6.43
N VAL A 135 -8.14 -12.60 7.66
CA VAL A 135 -9.50 -12.68 8.18
C VAL A 135 -10.39 -11.63 7.50
N ASN A 136 -9.81 -10.46 7.20
CA ASN A 136 -10.47 -9.38 6.49
C ASN A 136 -9.57 -8.85 5.37
N LEU A 137 -10.05 -8.94 4.13
CA LEU A 137 -9.34 -8.46 2.95
C LEU A 137 -10.21 -7.47 2.19
N GLU A 138 -9.70 -6.24 2.05
CA GLU A 138 -10.30 -5.18 1.27
C GLU A 138 -9.25 -4.59 0.31
N ILE A 139 -9.31 -4.99 -0.96
CA ILE A 139 -8.35 -4.57 -2.00
C ILE A 139 -9.05 -4.30 -3.33
N ILE A 140 -8.41 -3.46 -4.16
CA ILE A 140 -8.73 -3.33 -5.57
C ILE A 140 -7.68 -4.07 -6.38
N VAL A 141 -8.11 -4.90 -7.33
CA VAL A 141 -7.24 -5.61 -8.27
C VAL A 141 -7.57 -5.21 -9.70
N LYS A 142 -6.57 -5.24 -10.58
CA LYS A 142 -6.75 -4.81 -11.98
C LYS A 142 -7.72 -5.71 -12.75
N THR A 143 -7.61 -7.02 -12.56
CA THR A 143 -8.40 -8.05 -13.24
C THR A 143 -8.71 -9.19 -12.28
N ILE A 144 -9.82 -9.88 -12.52
CA ILE A 144 -10.21 -11.11 -11.82
C ILE A 144 -10.67 -12.12 -12.87
N SER A 145 -9.94 -13.23 -12.98
CA SER A 145 -10.27 -14.40 -13.81
C SER A 145 -11.17 -15.40 -13.08
N SER A 146 -11.60 -16.46 -13.76
CA SER A 146 -12.31 -17.59 -13.15
C SER A 146 -11.46 -18.32 -12.11
N GLU A 147 -10.16 -18.48 -12.38
CA GLU A 147 -9.20 -19.12 -11.50
C GLU A 147 -8.98 -18.29 -10.23
N ASP A 148 -8.94 -16.96 -10.39
CA ASP A 148 -8.88 -16.02 -9.26
C ASP A 148 -10.09 -16.21 -8.32
N VAL A 149 -11.30 -16.29 -8.89
CA VAL A 149 -12.53 -16.52 -8.10
C VAL A 149 -12.49 -17.88 -7.39
N ALA A 150 -12.04 -18.92 -8.08
CA ALA A 150 -11.91 -20.26 -7.50
C ALA A 150 -10.89 -20.29 -6.36
N TYR A 151 -9.74 -19.62 -6.53
CA TYR A 151 -8.71 -19.45 -5.51
C TYR A 151 -9.25 -18.73 -4.27
N LEU A 152 -9.97 -17.62 -4.50
CA LEU A 152 -10.56 -16.82 -3.43
C LEU A 152 -11.68 -17.53 -2.70
N ARG A 153 -12.44 -18.45 -3.32
CA ARG A 153 -13.59 -19.14 -2.68
C ARG A 153 -13.28 -19.85 -1.36
N THR A 154 -12.00 -20.06 -1.04
CA THR A 154 -11.51 -20.71 0.18
C THR A 154 -11.48 -19.80 1.42
N VAL A 155 -11.68 -18.49 1.27
CA VAL A 155 -11.51 -17.51 2.37
C VAL A 155 -12.85 -16.93 2.80
N SER A 156 -12.95 -16.70 4.11
CA SER A 156 -14.21 -16.69 4.83
C SER A 156 -15.00 -15.37 4.77
N CYS A 157 -14.38 -14.23 4.42
CA CYS A 157 -15.03 -12.92 4.26
C CYS A 157 -14.26 -12.01 3.28
N PHE A 158 -14.88 -11.58 2.17
CA PHE A 158 -14.26 -10.68 1.20
C PHE A 158 -15.13 -9.52 0.76
N LEU A 159 -14.49 -8.37 0.55
CA LEU A 159 -14.96 -7.30 -0.32
C LEU A 159 -13.88 -7.04 -1.38
N ILE A 160 -14.09 -7.58 -2.58
CA ILE A 160 -13.24 -7.28 -3.75
C ILE A 160 -14.07 -6.50 -4.77
N GLN A 161 -13.65 -5.27 -5.04
CA GLN A 161 -14.30 -4.44 -6.07
C GLN A 161 -13.64 -4.69 -7.44
N LYS A 162 -14.39 -5.31 -8.36
CA LYS A 162 -13.98 -5.49 -9.77
C LYS A 162 -14.34 -4.24 -10.58
N TYR A 163 -13.43 -3.79 -11.43
CA TYR A 163 -13.75 -2.80 -12.46
C TYR A 163 -13.72 -3.44 -13.85
N HIS A 164 -14.74 -3.12 -14.65
CA HIS A 164 -14.82 -3.49 -16.05
C HIS A 164 -14.11 -2.41 -16.88
N PHE A 165 -13.06 -2.78 -17.63
CA PHE A 165 -12.52 -1.94 -18.68
C PHE A 165 -13.54 -1.92 -19.83
N MET A 166 -14.22 -0.80 -20.06
CA MET A 166 -14.85 -0.58 -21.37
C MET A 166 -13.73 -0.25 -22.36
N THR A 167 -13.19 -1.26 -23.03
CA THR A 167 -12.44 -1.04 -24.27
C THR A 167 -13.41 -0.50 -25.30
N HIS A 168 -13.33 0.80 -25.61
CA HIS A 168 -13.91 1.33 -26.83
C HIS A 168 -13.08 0.77 -27.99
N SER A 169 -13.65 -0.21 -28.69
CA SER A 169 -13.23 -0.58 -30.03
C SER A 169 -13.56 0.57 -30.97
N LEU A 170 -12.54 1.08 -31.68
CA LEU A 170 -12.69 1.80 -32.94
C LEU A 170 -12.65 0.79 -34.09
#